data_AF-A0A8T3S9X2-F1
#
_entry.id   AF-A0A8T3S9X2-F1
#
_cell.length_a   1.000
_cell.length_b   1.000
_cell.length_c   1.000
_cell.angle_alpha   90.00
_cell.angle_beta   90.00
_cell.angle_gamma   90.00
#
_symmetry.space_group_name_H-M   'P 1'
#
loop_
_entity.id
_entity.type
_entity.pdbx_description
1 polymer ?
#
loop_
_entity_poly.entity_id
_entity_poly.type
_entity_poly.pdbx_seq_one_letter_code
_entity_poly.pdbx_strand_id
1 'polypeptide(L)'
;MHIRSVIIGGIVASLVIGMWEMIVEAVLPGGAGFFGPVVAIGATVVRDLQGSSNPIPFDGVAFILGLAGHMMNSVVLAAVFGLVASRFLHEGGKLVAAGVIYGIAVWAAMWFVVIPLVDPLMLNLNGIVFLIGHMMWGGALGLLWSRLAPHAQEHGSPASA
;
A
#
# COMPACT_ATOMS: atom_id res chain seq x y z
N MET A 1 -0.33 -12.01 16.43
CA MET A 1 0.12 -11.37 15.18
C MET A 1 1.57 -11.79 14.93
N HIS A 2 1.89 -12.31 13.74
CA HIS A 2 3.25 -12.72 13.42
C HIS A 2 3.99 -11.61 12.66
N ILE A 3 5.03 -11.06 13.27
CA ILE A 3 5.81 -9.93 12.73
C ILE A 3 6.34 -10.20 11.32
N ARG A 4 6.71 -11.45 11.03
CA ARG A 4 7.17 -11.88 9.71
C ARG A 4 6.08 -11.71 8.64
N SER A 5 4.84 -12.10 8.93
CA SER A 5 3.72 -11.98 8.00
C SER A 5 3.35 -10.52 7.74
N VAL A 6 3.48 -9.66 8.76
CA VAL A 6 3.31 -8.20 8.62
C VAL A 6 4.37 -7.61 7.69
N ILE A 7 5.64 -7.90 7.93
CA ILE A 7 6.74 -7.35 7.14
C ILE A 7 6.66 -7.84 5.69
N ILE A 8 6.54 -9.15 5.46
CA ILE A 8 6.46 -9.72 4.10
C ILE A 8 5.20 -9.24 3.41
N GLY A 9 4.04 -9.31 4.09
CA GLY A 9 2.76 -8.87 3.56
C GLY A 9 2.77 -7.42 3.15
N GLY A 10 3.26 -6.54 4.04
CA GLY A 10 3.40 -5.11 3.79
C GLY A 10 4.32 -4.81 2.61
N ILE A 11 5.55 -5.36 2.60
CA ILE A 11 6.52 -5.10 1.53
C ILE A 11 6.01 -5.59 0.18
N VAL A 12 5.52 -6.82 0.09
CA VAL A 12 5.04 -7.38 -1.17
C VAL A 12 3.81 -6.61 -1.66
N ALA A 13 2.86 -6.28 -0.78
CA ALA A 13 1.71 -5.48 -1.16
C ALA A 13 2.12 -4.08 -1.64
N SER A 14 3.11 -3.42 -1.01
CA SER A 14 3.61 -2.12 -1.49
C SER A 14 4.24 -2.19 -2.87
N LEU A 15 4.90 -3.30 -3.21
CA LEU A 15 5.43 -3.49 -4.56
C LEU A 15 4.30 -3.59 -5.59
N VAL A 16 3.16 -4.20 -5.24
CA VAL A 16 2.00 -4.29 -6.15
C VAL A 16 1.48 -2.90 -6.52
N ILE A 17 1.16 -2.06 -5.54
CA ILE A 17 0.71 -0.69 -5.79
C ILE A 17 1.82 0.17 -6.40
N GLY A 18 3.05 0.07 -5.89
CA GLY A 18 4.17 0.86 -6.38
C GLY A 18 4.42 0.63 -7.86
N MET A 19 4.50 -0.64 -8.29
CA MET A 19 4.69 -0.97 -9.70
C MET A 19 3.48 -0.58 -10.56
N TRP A 20 2.26 -0.74 -10.04
CA TRP A 20 1.05 -0.29 -10.75
C TRP A 20 1.09 1.21 -11.04
N GLU A 21 1.31 2.04 -10.02
CA GLU A 21 1.40 3.49 -10.17
C GLU A 21 2.51 3.88 -11.14
N MET A 22 3.72 3.34 -10.93
CA MET A 22 4.88 3.66 -11.77
C MET A 22 4.64 3.33 -13.24
N ILE A 23 4.02 2.18 -13.55
CA ILE A 23 3.75 1.77 -14.94
C ILE A 23 2.66 2.65 -15.55
N VAL A 24 1.54 2.86 -14.84
CA VAL A 24 0.40 3.58 -15.40
C VAL A 24 0.70 5.06 -15.57
N GLU A 25 1.33 5.70 -14.59
CA GLU A 25 1.74 7.12 -14.66
C GLU A 25 2.83 7.38 -15.70
N ALA A 26 3.59 6.35 -16.11
CA ALA A 26 4.54 6.47 -17.21
C ALA A 26 3.88 6.55 -18.59
N VAL A 27 2.73 5.89 -18.77
CA VAL A 27 2.08 5.77 -20.09
C VAL A 27 0.84 6.64 -20.23
N LEU A 28 0.29 7.14 -19.12
CA LEU A 28 -0.86 8.02 -19.13
C LEU A 28 -0.49 9.40 -19.73
N PRO A 29 -1.27 9.95 -20.67
CA PRO A 29 -1.06 11.32 -21.14
C PRO A 29 -1.17 12.32 -19.99
N GLY A 30 -0.09 13.08 -19.76
CA GLY A 30 0.00 14.02 -18.62
C GLY A 30 0.26 13.34 -17.26
N GLY A 31 0.60 12.05 -17.24
CA GLY A 31 0.99 11.33 -16.04
C GLY A 31 2.32 11.80 -15.47
N ALA A 32 2.59 11.42 -14.22
CA ALA A 32 3.76 11.85 -13.46
C ALA A 32 5.10 11.27 -13.97
N GLY A 33 5.07 10.31 -14.89
CA GLY A 33 6.25 9.57 -15.36
C GLY A 33 6.58 8.38 -14.47
N PHE A 34 7.47 7.50 -14.94
CA PHE A 34 7.73 6.20 -14.31
C PHE A 34 8.22 6.29 -12.85
N PHE A 35 9.14 7.20 -12.55
CA PHE A 35 9.63 7.41 -11.19
C PHE A 35 8.82 8.47 -10.42
N GLY A 36 7.88 9.14 -11.10
CA GLY A 36 7.11 10.25 -10.56
C GLY A 36 6.40 9.92 -9.24
N PRO A 37 5.65 8.82 -9.13
CA PRO A 37 4.98 8.44 -7.89
C PRO A 37 5.94 8.28 -6.71
N VAL A 38 7.09 7.63 -6.91
CA VAL A 38 8.06 7.41 -5.84
C VAL A 38 8.75 8.71 -5.44
N VAL A 39 9.12 9.54 -6.41
CA VAL A 39 9.69 10.88 -6.17
C VAL A 39 8.69 11.77 -5.44
N ALA A 40 7.42 11.72 -5.82
CA ALA A 40 6.34 12.49 -5.18
C ALA A 40 6.22 12.12 -3.70
N ILE A 41 6.24 10.83 -3.33
CA ILE A 41 6.28 10.41 -1.91
C ILE A 41 7.51 10.99 -1.20
N GLY A 42 8.67 11.00 -1.87
CA GLY A 42 9.89 11.60 -1.33
C GLY A 42 9.79 13.11 -1.10
N ALA A 43 8.96 13.81 -1.87
CA ALA A 43 8.73 15.24 -1.75
C ALA A 43 8.00 15.62 -0.45
N THR A 44 7.42 14.65 0.27
CA THR A 44 7.02 14.83 1.66
C THR A 44 8.18 15.38 2.49
N VAL A 45 9.41 14.93 2.25
CA VAL A 45 10.64 15.38 2.93
C VAL A 45 11.41 16.39 2.08
N VAL A 46 11.58 16.14 0.79
CA VAL A 46 12.31 17.02 -0.14
C VAL A 46 11.35 18.12 -0.65
N ARG A 47 11.06 19.09 0.22
CA ARG A 47 10.00 20.09 0.01
C ARG A 47 10.20 21.00 -1.20
N ASP A 48 11.42 21.13 -1.73
CA ASP A 48 11.71 21.94 -2.92
C ASP A 48 11.00 21.42 -4.18
N LEU A 49 10.57 20.16 -4.18
CA LEU A 49 9.85 19.56 -5.31
C LEU A 49 8.36 19.91 -5.36
N GLN A 50 7.79 20.54 -4.32
CA GLN A 50 6.34 20.77 -4.18
C GLN A 50 5.74 21.65 -5.30
N GLY A 51 6.56 22.44 -6.01
CA GLY A 51 6.13 23.25 -7.16
C GLY A 51 6.21 22.54 -8.51
N SER A 52 6.60 21.26 -8.54
CA SER A 52 6.77 20.51 -9.79
C SER A 52 5.44 20.21 -10.46
N SER A 53 5.44 20.21 -11.79
CA SER A 53 4.32 19.72 -12.61
C SER A 53 4.63 18.36 -13.20
N ASN A 54 3.61 17.67 -13.72
CA ASN A 54 3.82 16.44 -14.48
C ASN A 54 4.50 16.73 -15.84
N PRO A 55 5.41 15.86 -16.31
CA PRO A 55 6.00 14.74 -15.57
C PRO A 55 6.94 15.23 -14.45
N ILE A 56 6.89 14.57 -13.29
CA ILE A 56 7.66 14.96 -12.12
C ILE A 56 9.15 14.68 -12.41
N PRO A 57 10.06 15.67 -12.22
CA PRO A 57 11.47 15.48 -12.50
C PRO A 57 12.07 14.44 -11.56
N PHE A 58 12.98 13.61 -12.09
CA PHE A 58 13.68 12.64 -11.26
C PHE A 58 14.66 13.34 -10.32
N ASP A 59 14.52 13.08 -9.01
CA ASP A 59 15.47 13.46 -7.98
C ASP A 59 15.88 12.20 -7.19
N GLY A 60 17.18 11.94 -7.11
CA GLY A 60 17.70 10.72 -6.51
C GLY A 60 17.48 10.62 -5.00
N VAL A 61 17.51 11.74 -4.28
CA VAL A 61 17.29 11.77 -2.83
C VAL A 61 15.81 11.52 -2.53
N ALA A 62 14.92 12.23 -3.24
CA ALA A 62 13.49 12.03 -3.13
C ALA A 62 13.09 10.60 -3.52
N PHE A 63 13.69 10.03 -4.58
CA PHE A 63 13.44 8.65 -4.97
C PHE A 63 13.77 7.64 -3.85
N ILE A 64 14.95 7.76 -3.23
CA ILE A 64 15.36 6.85 -2.14
C ILE A 64 14.45 7.01 -0.93
N LEU A 65 14.17 8.25 -0.51
CA LEU A 65 13.30 8.53 0.62
C LEU A 65 11.86 8.09 0.36
N GLY A 66 11.35 8.31 -0.85
CA GLY A 66 10.03 7.89 -1.27
C GLY A 66 9.87 6.38 -1.29
N LEU A 67 10.88 5.65 -1.80
CA LEU A 67 10.88 4.19 -1.78
C LEU A 67 10.88 3.66 -0.34
N ALA A 68 11.75 4.17 0.52
CA ALA A 68 11.80 3.78 1.92
C ALA A 68 10.49 4.10 2.65
N GLY A 69 9.98 5.33 2.49
CA GLY A 69 8.73 5.78 3.09
C GLY A 69 7.53 4.96 2.65
N HIS A 70 7.44 4.62 1.36
CA HIS A 70 6.38 3.77 0.81
C HIS A 70 6.38 2.37 1.44
N MET A 71 7.54 1.72 1.48
CA MET A 71 7.67 0.38 2.08
C MET A 71 7.34 0.40 3.57
N MET A 72 7.83 1.41 4.32
CA MET A 72 7.58 1.51 5.76
C MET A 72 6.11 1.79 6.07
N ASN A 73 5.48 2.72 5.35
CA ASN A 73 4.04 3.00 5.52
C ASN A 73 3.20 1.75 5.24
N SER A 74 3.54 0.99 4.19
CA SER A 74 2.84 -0.26 3.89
C SER A 74 2.97 -1.31 4.99
N VAL A 75 4.16 -1.45 5.60
CA VAL A 75 4.36 -2.35 6.75
C VAL A 75 3.52 -1.91 7.97
N VAL A 76 3.48 -0.61 8.27
CA VAL A 76 2.66 -0.07 9.36
C VAL A 76 1.17 -0.34 9.10
N LEU A 77 0.69 -0.04 7.91
CA LEU A 77 -0.71 -0.26 7.52
C LEU A 77 -1.06 -1.75 7.45
N ALA A 78 -0.13 -2.63 7.10
CA ALA A 78 -0.30 -4.07 7.16
C ALA A 78 -0.41 -4.58 8.61
N ALA A 79 0.33 -4.00 9.55
CA ALA A 79 0.18 -4.31 10.97
C ALA A 79 -1.23 -3.94 11.46
N VAL A 80 -1.73 -2.76 11.08
CA VAL A 80 -3.09 -2.30 11.40
C VAL A 80 -4.14 -3.25 10.80
N PHE A 81 -4.02 -3.63 9.54
CA PHE A 81 -4.89 -4.62 8.91
C PHE A 81 -4.93 -5.93 9.71
N GLY A 82 -3.76 -6.42 10.13
CA GLY A 82 -3.62 -7.60 10.97
C GLY A 82 -4.37 -7.48 12.30
N LEU A 83 -4.35 -6.31 12.96
CA LEU A 83 -5.09 -6.08 14.20
C LEU A 83 -6.60 -6.09 13.99
N VAL A 84 -7.09 -5.48 12.92
CA VAL A 84 -8.53 -5.21 12.74
C VAL A 84 -9.27 -6.31 11.99
N ALA A 85 -8.68 -6.90 10.95
CA ALA A 85 -9.37 -7.84 10.07
C ALA A 85 -9.08 -9.30 10.46
N SER A 86 -7.81 -9.63 10.70
CA SER A 86 -7.41 -11.02 10.93
C SER A 86 -7.80 -11.58 12.30
N ARG A 87 -8.28 -10.71 13.20
CA ARG A 87 -8.84 -11.14 14.48
C ARG A 87 -10.18 -11.86 14.32
N PHE A 88 -10.94 -11.53 13.27
CA PHE A 88 -12.34 -11.96 13.09
C PHE A 88 -12.57 -12.76 11.81
N LEU A 89 -11.64 -12.72 10.85
CA LEU A 89 -11.77 -13.37 9.55
C LEU A 89 -10.70 -14.45 9.38
N HIS A 90 -11.13 -15.67 9.05
CA HIS A 90 -10.26 -16.83 8.85
C HIS A 90 -10.33 -17.41 7.43
N GLU A 91 -11.38 -17.10 6.67
CA GLU A 91 -11.54 -17.56 5.29
C GLU A 91 -10.79 -16.66 4.31
N GLY A 92 -10.03 -17.26 3.39
CA GLY A 92 -9.17 -16.52 2.46
C GLY A 92 -9.94 -15.52 1.59
N GLY A 93 -11.11 -15.90 1.05
CA GLY A 93 -11.94 -14.99 0.25
C GLY A 93 -12.43 -13.78 1.04
N LYS A 94 -12.84 -13.99 2.30
CA LYS A 94 -13.26 -12.89 3.20
C LYS A 94 -12.09 -11.97 3.53
N LEU A 95 -10.88 -12.51 3.73
CA LEU A 95 -9.68 -11.70 3.96
C LEU A 95 -9.30 -10.84 2.76
N VAL A 96 -9.42 -11.36 1.53
CA VAL A 96 -9.18 -10.58 0.30
C VAL A 96 -10.21 -9.46 0.16
N ALA A 97 -11.50 -9.76 0.35
CA ALA A 97 -12.55 -8.75 0.29
C ALA A 97 -12.37 -7.66 1.36
N ALA A 98 -12.06 -8.05 2.61
CA ALA A 98 -11.73 -7.11 3.67
C ALA A 98 -10.49 -6.27 3.35
N GLY A 99 -9.48 -6.88 2.73
CA GLY A 99 -8.29 -6.19 2.25
C GLY A 99 -8.63 -5.11 1.22
N VAL A 100 -9.44 -5.42 0.21
CA VAL A 100 -9.89 -4.43 -0.79
C VAL A 100 -10.63 -3.27 -0.13
N ILE A 101 -11.59 -3.56 0.77
CA ILE A 101 -12.34 -2.54 1.50
C ILE A 101 -11.40 -1.66 2.35
N TYR A 102 -10.44 -2.29 3.03
CA TYR A 102 -9.42 -1.59 3.81
C TYR A 102 -8.54 -0.70 2.92
N GLY A 103 -8.14 -1.17 1.74
CA GLY A 103 -7.43 -0.39 0.73
C GLY A 103 -8.20 0.85 0.30
N ILE A 104 -9.50 0.72 0.03
CA ILE A 104 -10.39 1.85 -0.31
C ILE A 104 -10.46 2.86 0.84
N ALA A 105 -10.57 2.39 2.08
CA ALA A 105 -10.60 3.26 3.25
C ALA A 105 -9.27 4.03 3.44
N VAL A 106 -8.14 3.36 3.27
CA VAL A 106 -6.80 3.97 3.30
C VAL A 106 -6.67 5.00 2.18
N TRP A 107 -7.08 4.66 0.95
CA TRP A 107 -7.08 5.61 -0.16
C TRP A 107 -7.89 6.85 0.17
N ALA A 108 -9.12 6.70 0.68
CA ALA A 108 -9.97 7.84 1.00
C ALA A 108 -9.35 8.74 2.08
N ALA A 109 -8.79 8.14 3.13
CA ALA A 109 -8.08 8.88 4.17
C ALA A 109 -6.83 9.60 3.60
N MET A 110 -6.05 8.92 2.77
CA MET A 110 -4.85 9.50 2.17
C MET A 110 -5.22 10.63 1.21
N TRP A 111 -6.10 10.38 0.25
CA TRP A 111 -6.42 11.29 -0.85
C TRP A 111 -7.14 12.57 -0.40
N PHE A 112 -8.08 12.46 0.54
CA PHE A 112 -8.90 13.60 0.95
C PHE A 112 -8.40 14.30 2.21
N VAL A 113 -7.50 13.69 2.98
CA VAL A 113 -7.04 14.26 4.26
C VAL A 113 -5.52 14.37 4.30
N VAL A 114 -4.80 13.24 4.23
CA VAL A 114 -3.34 13.25 4.47
C VAL A 114 -2.59 13.98 3.37
N ILE A 115 -2.82 13.62 2.11
CA ILE A 115 -2.12 14.18 0.95
C ILE A 115 -2.32 15.70 0.84
N PRO A 116 -3.55 16.24 0.88
CA PRO A 116 -3.75 17.70 0.78
C PRO A 116 -3.06 18.49 1.90
N LEU A 117 -2.90 17.90 3.09
CA LEU A 117 -2.31 18.57 4.25
C LEU A 117 -0.79 18.41 4.33
N VAL A 118 -0.26 17.27 3.88
CA VAL A 118 1.15 16.90 4.09
C VAL A 118 1.96 17.04 2.81
N ASP A 119 1.45 16.58 1.68
CA ASP A 119 2.20 16.46 0.43
C ASP A 119 1.31 16.71 -0.80
N PRO A 120 0.94 17.98 -1.06
CA PRO A 120 0.02 18.30 -2.15
C PRO A 120 0.57 17.97 -3.54
N LEU A 121 1.89 17.79 -3.72
CA LEU A 121 2.47 17.31 -4.98
C LEU A 121 1.89 15.97 -5.42
N MET A 122 1.57 15.07 -4.47
CA MET A 122 0.94 13.78 -4.75
C MET A 122 -0.44 13.91 -5.41
N LEU A 123 -1.11 15.07 -5.33
CA LEU A 123 -2.37 15.33 -6.05
C LEU A 123 -2.17 15.50 -7.56
N ASN A 124 -0.93 15.60 -8.04
CA ASN A 124 -0.64 15.54 -9.47
C ASN A 124 -0.76 14.12 -10.04
N LEU A 125 -0.81 13.08 -9.20
CA LEU A 125 -1.08 11.72 -9.65
C LEU A 125 -2.56 11.57 -10.07
N ASN A 126 -2.86 10.56 -10.87
CA ASN A 126 -4.23 10.26 -11.22
C ASN A 126 -4.95 9.56 -10.05
N GLY A 127 -5.92 10.24 -9.44
CA GLY A 127 -6.63 9.72 -8.26
C GLY A 127 -7.39 8.41 -8.48
N ILE A 128 -7.84 8.11 -9.70
CA ILE A 128 -8.51 6.83 -10.02
C ILE A 128 -7.50 5.70 -10.14
N VAL A 129 -6.35 5.96 -10.76
CA VAL A 129 -5.23 5.01 -10.79
C VAL A 129 -4.79 4.69 -9.37
N PHE A 130 -4.65 5.74 -8.54
CA PHE A 130 -4.31 5.62 -7.12
C PHE A 130 -5.34 4.80 -6.32
N LEU A 131 -6.63 4.98 -6.57
CA LEU A 131 -7.70 4.18 -5.97
C LEU A 131 -7.56 2.70 -6.34
N ILE A 132 -7.39 2.40 -7.64
CA ILE A 132 -7.21 1.02 -8.12
C ILE A 132 -5.96 0.41 -7.51
N GLY A 133 -4.86 1.15 -7.44
CA GLY A 133 -3.62 0.73 -6.79
C GLY A 133 -3.84 0.34 -5.33
N HIS A 134 -4.62 1.13 -4.58
CA HIS A 134 -4.96 0.82 -3.19
C HIS A 134 -5.86 -0.41 -3.05
N MET A 135 -6.82 -0.60 -3.95
CA MET A 135 -7.62 -1.83 -4.00
C MET A 135 -6.74 -3.05 -4.25
N MET A 136 -5.79 -2.96 -5.17
CA MET A 136 -4.82 -4.02 -5.48
C MET A 136 -3.90 -4.31 -4.29
N TRP A 137 -3.36 -3.28 -3.64
CA TRP A 137 -2.57 -3.40 -2.42
C TRP A 137 -3.35 -4.11 -1.30
N GLY A 138 -4.58 -3.67 -1.05
CA GLY A 138 -5.45 -4.26 -0.04
C GLY A 138 -5.78 -5.72 -0.33
N GLY A 139 -6.14 -6.03 -1.58
CA GLY A 139 -6.40 -7.40 -2.02
C GLY A 139 -5.17 -8.31 -1.90
N ALA A 140 -3.99 -7.83 -2.31
CA ALA A 140 -2.73 -8.54 -2.17
C ALA A 140 -2.38 -8.80 -0.70
N LEU A 141 -2.58 -7.80 0.17
CA LEU A 141 -2.38 -7.94 1.60
C LEU A 141 -3.31 -9.00 2.21
N GLY A 142 -4.61 -8.96 1.89
CA GLY A 142 -5.58 -9.97 2.34
C GLY A 142 -5.23 -11.39 1.85
N LEU A 143 -4.80 -11.52 0.60
CA LEU A 143 -4.34 -12.78 0.03
C LEU A 143 -3.10 -13.30 0.78
N LEU A 144 -2.07 -12.48 0.94
CA LEU A 144 -0.84 -12.88 1.64
C LEU A 144 -1.13 -13.26 3.09
N TRP A 145 -2.04 -12.53 3.75
CA TRP A 145 -2.44 -12.86 5.10
C TRP A 145 -3.10 -14.24 5.19
N SER A 146 -3.95 -14.59 4.22
CA SER A 146 -4.60 -15.91 4.16
C SER A 146 -3.63 -17.08 3.95
N ARG A 147 -2.39 -16.80 3.49
CA ARG A 147 -1.35 -17.81 3.22
C ARG A 147 -0.26 -17.85 4.28
N LEU A 148 0.04 -16.71 4.90
CA LEU A 148 1.16 -16.53 5.81
C LEU A 148 0.77 -16.49 7.29
N ALA A 149 -0.51 -16.31 7.61
CA ALA A 149 -0.98 -16.46 8.98
C ALA A 149 -1.10 -17.97 9.28
N PRO A 150 -0.48 -18.48 10.36
CA PRO A 150 -0.74 -19.86 10.77
C PRO A 150 -2.23 -19.97 11.07
N HIS A 151 -2.91 -20.89 10.40
CA HIS A 151 -4.17 -21.40 10.92
C HIS A 151 -3.85 -21.93 12.31
N ALA A 152 -4.54 -21.44 13.34
CA ALA A 152 -4.50 -22.09 14.64
C ALA A 152 -4.88 -23.55 14.38
N GLN A 153 -3.91 -24.45 14.44
CA GLN A 153 -4.22 -25.87 14.46
C GLN A 153 -5.01 -26.07 15.75
N GLU A 154 -6.31 -26.31 15.61
CA GLU A 154 -7.08 -26.98 16.65
C GLU A 154 -6.45 -28.37 16.83
N HIS A 155 -5.42 -28.44 17.65
CA HIS A 155 -5.04 -29.68 18.32
C HIS A 155 -6.08 -29.96 19.40
N GLY A 156 -7.28 -30.36 18.96
CA GLY A 156 -8.19 -31.17 19.76
C GLY A 156 -7.76 -32.63 19.61
N SER A 157 -7.27 -33.20 20.72
CA SER A 157 -6.72 -34.55 20.86
C SER A 157 -7.50 -35.69 20.17
N PRO A 158 -6.80 -36.81 19.86
CA PRO A 158 -7.32 -37.96 19.13
C PRO A 158 -8.51 -38.63 19.82
N ALA A 159 -9.36 -39.24 18.99
CA ALA A 159 -10.35 -40.21 19.39
C ALA A 159 -9.70 -41.27 20.31
N SER A 160 -10.08 -41.27 21.58
CA SER A 160 -9.93 -42.44 22.44
C SER A 160 -11.14 -43.36 22.22
N ALA A 161 -10.80 -44.63 21.99
CA ALA A 161 -11.63 -45.78 21.67
C ALA A 161 -12.86 -46.00 22.55
#